data_AF-A0A251SH95-F1
#
_entry.id   AF-A0A251SH95-F1
#
_cell.length_a   1.000
_cell.length_b   1.000
_cell.length_c   1.000
_cell.angle_alpha   90.00
_cell.angle_beta   90.00
_cell.angle_gamma   90.00
#
_symmetry.space_group_name_H-M   'P 1'
#
loop_
_entity.id
_entity.type
_entity.pdbx_description
1 polymer ?
#
loop_
_entity_poly.entity_id
_entity_poly.type
_entity_poly.pdbx_seq_one_letter_code
_entity_poly.pdbx_strand_id
1 'polypeptide(L)'
;MYIDPLKDPKNHQLVVYMDIIDFLKPKFVLMENVCDLVKFADAFLGYHAVGRLVYMNYQTRMGIMAARSYGVPQCRLRFFLWGANTMMNLPQFPLPTHEVVGRGVVPVEFKDCIVGPDNDN
;
A
#
# COMPACT_ATOMS: atom_id res chain seq x y z
N MET A 1 7.33 2.91 -26.56
CA MET A 1 6.32 1.83 -26.65
C MET A 1 5.91 1.52 -25.23
N TYR A 2 4.74 1.99 -24.78
CA TYR A 2 4.29 1.78 -23.40
C TYR A 2 3.94 0.30 -23.25
N ILE A 3 4.72 -0.44 -22.47
CA ILE A 3 4.41 -1.81 -22.10
C ILE A 3 3.32 -1.73 -21.04
N ASP A 4 2.16 -2.32 -21.30
CA ASP A 4 1.09 -2.45 -20.32
C ASP A 4 1.64 -3.19 -19.09
N PRO A 5 1.73 -2.54 -17.92
CA PRO A 5 2.35 -3.13 -16.74
C PRO A 5 1.69 -4.43 -16.28
N LEU A 6 0.41 -4.64 -16.58
CA LEU A 6 -0.32 -5.87 -16.22
C LEU A 6 -0.03 -7.05 -17.16
N LYS A 7 0.48 -6.78 -18.37
CA LYS A 7 0.89 -7.81 -19.32
C LYS A 7 2.32 -8.31 -19.08
N ASP A 8 3.07 -7.65 -18.19
CA ASP A 8 4.36 -8.17 -17.75
C ASP A 8 4.13 -9.42 -16.89
N PRO A 9 4.67 -10.60 -17.29
CA PRO A 9 4.54 -11.83 -16.49
C PRO A 9 5.06 -11.68 -15.05
N LYS A 10 5.96 -10.72 -14.78
CA LYS A 10 6.45 -10.42 -13.42
C LYS A 10 5.38 -9.85 -12.50
N ASN A 11 4.39 -9.13 -13.05
CA ASN A 11 3.31 -8.50 -12.28
C ASN A 11 2.06 -9.39 -12.16
N HIS A 12 2.08 -10.58 -12.77
CA HIS A 12 0.94 -11.50 -12.78
C HIS A 12 0.47 -11.90 -11.36
N GLN A 13 1.39 -11.93 -10.38
CA GLN A 13 1.06 -12.23 -8.99
C GLN A 13 0.06 -11.25 -8.38
N LEU A 14 0.03 -9.98 -8.82
CA LEU A 14 -0.96 -9.00 -8.38
C LEU A 14 -2.38 -9.41 -8.80
N VAL A 15 -2.53 -9.90 -10.03
CA VAL A 15 -3.80 -10.37 -10.59
C VAL A 15 -4.27 -11.59 -9.82
N VAL A 16 -3.40 -12.58 -9.65
CA VAL A 16 -3.71 -13.81 -8.90
C VAL A 16 -4.12 -13.50 -7.45
N TYR A 17 -3.43 -12.57 -6.79
CA TYR A 17 -3.79 -12.14 -5.43
C TYR A 17 -5.21 -11.55 -5.37
N MET A 18 -5.57 -10.71 -6.34
CA MET A 18 -6.92 -10.13 -6.43
C MET A 18 -7.98 -11.19 -6.72
N ASP A 19 -7.67 -12.17 -7.56
CA ASP A 19 -8.60 -13.26 -7.88
C ASP A 19 -8.85 -14.17 -6.68
N ILE A 20 -7.83 -14.40 -5.83
CA ILE A 20 -7.97 -15.11 -4.56
C ILE A 20 -8.91 -14.34 -3.61
N ILE A 21 -8.81 -13.01 -3.55
CA ILE A 21 -9.70 -12.18 -2.73
C ILE A 21 -11.14 -12.27 -3.23
N ASP A 22 -11.35 -12.19 -4.54
CA ASP A 22 -12.67 -12.26 -5.15
C ASP A 22 -13.33 -13.63 -4.89
N PHE A 23 -12.54 -14.70 -4.95
CA PHE A 23 -13.00 -16.05 -4.66
C PHE A 23 -13.33 -16.27 -3.18
N LEU A 24 -12.42 -15.91 -2.27
CA LEU A 24 -12.54 -16.19 -0.83
C LEU A 24 -13.43 -15.20 -0.08
N LYS A 25 -13.56 -13.97 -0.58
CA LYS A 25 -14.29 -12.86 0.05
C LYS A 25 -14.00 -12.69 1.55
N PRO A 26 -12.73 -12.51 1.95
CA PRO A 26 -12.35 -12.39 3.36
C PRO A 26 -12.93 -11.13 4.02
N LYS A 27 -13.03 -11.12 5.35
CA LYS A 27 -13.48 -9.94 6.10
C LYS A 27 -12.50 -8.76 5.98
N PHE A 28 -11.21 -9.08 5.98
CA PHE A 28 -10.11 -8.14 5.89
C PHE A 28 -9.06 -8.67 4.92
N VAL A 29 -8.41 -7.74 4.23
CA VAL A 29 -7.34 -7.95 3.28
C VAL A 29 -6.20 -7.03 3.66
N LEU A 30 -4.99 -7.54 3.67
CA LEU A 30 -3.77 -6.73 3.79
C LEU A 30 -2.82 -7.13 2.66
N MET A 31 -2.51 -6.15 1.81
CA MET A 31 -1.48 -6.27 0.79
C MET A 31 -0.27 -5.43 1.22
N GLU A 32 0.90 -6.05 1.22
CA GLU A 32 2.20 -5.39 1.40
C GLU A 32 2.97 -5.43 0.08
N ASN A 33 3.69 -4.36 -0.25
CA ASN A 33 4.59 -4.34 -1.39
C ASN A 33 5.71 -3.29 -1.22
N VAL A 34 6.70 -3.34 -2.11
CA VAL A 34 7.72 -2.30 -2.21
C VAL A 34 7.11 -0.95 -2.62
N CYS A 35 7.71 0.15 -2.17
CA CYS A 35 7.26 1.49 -2.55
C CYS A 35 7.36 1.77 -4.05
N ASP A 36 8.16 0.98 -4.78
CA ASP A 36 8.25 1.12 -6.23
C ASP A 36 6.91 0.80 -6.92
N LEU A 37 6.01 0.04 -6.28
CA LEU A 37 4.66 -0.21 -6.80
C LEU A 37 3.87 1.08 -7.04
N VAL A 38 4.08 2.09 -6.19
CA VAL A 38 3.42 3.40 -6.27
C VAL A 38 4.29 4.48 -6.93
N LYS A 39 5.55 4.16 -7.26
CA LYS A 39 6.44 5.04 -8.06
C LYS A 39 6.47 4.67 -9.53
N PHE A 40 6.23 3.40 -9.85
CA PHE A 40 6.38 2.86 -11.19
C PHE A 40 5.12 3.13 -12.02
N ALA A 41 5.33 3.59 -13.26
CA ALA A 41 4.28 3.86 -14.25
C ALA A 41 3.11 4.69 -13.69
N ASP A 42 3.40 5.85 -13.08
CA ASP A 42 2.40 6.76 -12.49
C ASP A 42 1.46 6.07 -11.49
N ALA A 43 2.01 5.15 -10.69
CA ALA A 43 1.29 4.35 -9.69
C ALA A 43 0.17 3.46 -10.25
N PHE A 44 0.22 3.11 -11.54
CA PHE A 44 -0.82 2.33 -12.22
C PHE A 44 -1.20 1.05 -11.49
N LEU A 45 -0.21 0.29 -10.99
CA LEU A 45 -0.46 -0.96 -10.27
C LEU A 45 -1.12 -0.73 -8.90
N GLY A 46 -0.75 0.35 -8.21
CA GLY A 46 -1.39 0.77 -6.96
C GLY A 46 -2.86 1.16 -7.19
N TYR A 47 -3.12 1.98 -8.20
CA TYR A 47 -4.49 2.34 -8.59
C TYR A 47 -5.31 1.12 -9.04
N HIS A 48 -4.70 0.19 -9.76
CA HIS A 48 -5.35 -1.04 -10.17
C HIS A 48 -5.77 -1.89 -8.96
N ALA A 49 -4.89 -2.04 -7.97
CA ALA A 49 -5.18 -2.79 -6.75
C ALA A 49 -6.33 -2.17 -5.95
N VAL A 50 -6.31 -0.84 -5.78
CA VAL A 50 -7.40 -0.09 -5.12
C VAL A 50 -8.70 -0.25 -5.92
N GLY A 51 -8.65 -0.05 -7.24
CA GLY A 51 -9.81 -0.16 -8.12
C GLY A 51 -10.45 -1.55 -8.09
N ARG A 52 -9.66 -2.63 -8.04
CA ARG A 52 -10.17 -4.00 -7.91
C ARG A 52 -10.87 -4.22 -6.56
N LEU A 53 -10.30 -3.75 -5.45
CA LEU A 53 -10.95 -3.85 -4.14
C LEU A 53 -12.25 -3.06 -4.07
N VAL A 54 -12.27 -1.84 -4.60
CA VAL A 54 -13.49 -1.02 -4.68
C VAL A 54 -14.55 -1.68 -5.55
N TYR A 55 -14.17 -2.25 -6.69
CA TYR A 55 -15.07 -3.02 -7.55
C TYR A 55 -15.68 -4.24 -6.84
N MET A 56 -14.93 -4.87 -5.94
CA MET A 56 -15.39 -5.99 -5.10
C MET A 56 -16.21 -5.54 -3.86
N ASN A 57 -16.57 -4.25 -3.74
CA ASN A 57 -17.24 -3.65 -2.59
C ASN A 57 -16.45 -3.75 -1.27
N TYR A 58 -15.14 -3.56 -1.33
CA TYR A 58 -14.31 -3.37 -0.14
C TYR A 58 -14.07 -1.87 0.10
N GLN A 59 -14.09 -1.50 1.37
CA GLN A 59 -13.49 -0.26 1.84
C GLN A 59 -11.98 -0.39 1.77
N THR A 60 -11.26 0.64 1.30
CA THR A 60 -9.82 0.56 1.11
C THR A 60 -9.08 1.71 1.79
N ARG A 61 -7.91 1.44 2.35
CA ARG A 61 -6.99 2.46 2.85
C ARG A 61 -5.56 2.08 2.48
N MET A 62 -4.84 2.99 1.86
CA MET A 62 -3.43 2.79 1.54
C MET A 62 -2.53 3.64 2.43
N GLY A 63 -1.31 3.18 2.66
CA GLY A 63 -0.33 3.89 3.44
C GLY A 63 1.09 3.40 3.18
N ILE A 64 2.07 4.25 3.43
CA ILE A 64 3.48 3.93 3.37
C ILE A 64 4.04 4.00 4.78
N MET A 65 4.61 2.90 5.26
CA MET A 65 5.15 2.81 6.61
C MET A 65 6.65 2.57 6.57
N ALA A 66 7.37 3.24 7.47
CA ALA A 66 8.80 3.05 7.67
C ALA A 66 9.04 2.14 8.88
N ALA A 67 9.70 0.99 8.70
CA ALA A 67 10.01 0.08 9.80
C ALA A 67 10.80 0.75 10.94
N ARG A 68 11.62 1.77 10.60
CA ARG A 68 12.38 2.58 11.56
C ARG A 68 11.51 3.31 12.58
N SER A 69 10.33 3.74 12.17
CA SER A 69 9.35 4.42 13.02
C SER A 69 8.69 3.49 14.05
N TYR A 70 8.93 2.19 13.95
CA TYR A 70 8.37 1.16 14.81
C TYR A 70 9.45 0.36 15.57
N GLY A 71 10.65 0.94 15.77
CA GLY A 71 11.68 0.39 16.66
C GLY A 71 12.69 -0.56 16.01
N VAL A 72 12.65 -0.70 14.68
CA VAL A 72 13.64 -1.50 13.94
C VAL A 72 14.78 -0.59 13.47
N PRO A 73 16.07 -0.90 13.72
CA PRO A 73 17.19 -0.09 13.25
C PRO A 73 17.47 -0.28 11.73
N GLN A 74 16.43 -0.18 10.91
CA GLN A 74 16.48 -0.39 9.46
C GLN A 74 15.62 0.65 8.72
N CYS A 75 16.21 1.33 7.74
CA CYS A 75 15.48 2.23 6.84
C CYS A 75 14.75 1.44 5.74
N ARG A 76 13.61 0.82 6.10
CA ARG A 76 12.78 0.05 5.17
C ARG A 76 11.39 0.67 5.05
N LEU A 77 11.10 1.25 3.90
CA LEU A 77 9.78 1.78 3.52
C LEU A 77 9.01 0.70 2.75
N ARG A 78 7.73 0.52 3.09
CA ARG A 78 6.82 -0.41 2.41
C ARG A 78 5.44 0.20 2.23
N PHE A 79 4.84 -0.15 1.10
CA PHE A 79 3.46 0.17 0.77
C PHE A 79 2.54 -0.87 1.38
N PHE A 80 1.47 -0.40 1.99
CA PHE A 80 0.42 -1.23 2.58
C PHE A 80 -0.93 -0.79 2.04
N LEU A 81 -1.78 -1.76 1.71
CA LEU A 81 -3.15 -1.56 1.29
C LEU A 81 -4.06 -2.45 2.13
N TRP A 82 -4.90 -1.79 2.93
CA TRP A 82 -6.02 -2.41 3.63
C TRP A 82 -7.22 -2.53 2.69
N GLY A 83 -7.88 -3.68 2.74
CA GLY A 83 -9.25 -3.89 2.30
C GLY A 83 -10.10 -4.38 3.46
N ALA A 84 -11.28 -3.82 3.67
CA ALA A 84 -12.25 -4.30 4.64
C ALA A 84 -13.62 -4.44 3.97
N ASN A 85 -14.31 -5.55 4.23
CA ASN A 85 -15.69 -5.71 3.78
C ASN A 85 -16.56 -4.56 4.32
N THR A 86 -17.58 -4.11 3.59
CA THR A 86 -18.48 -3.01 4.00
C THR A 86 -19.14 -3.23 5.36
N MET A 87 -19.31 -4.48 5.81
CA MET A 87 -19.85 -4.80 7.13
C MET A 87 -18.84 -4.66 8.28
N MET A 88 -17.56 -4.42 7.98
CA MET A 88 -16.48 -4.30 8.96
C MET A 88 -15.96 -2.87 9.02
N ASN A 89 -15.38 -2.47 10.14
CA ASN A 89 -14.70 -1.18 10.24
C ASN A 89 -13.32 -1.26 9.58
N LEU A 90 -13.04 -0.33 8.68
CA LEU A 90 -11.74 -0.24 8.01
C LEU A 90 -10.62 0.05 9.03
N PRO A 91 -9.61 -0.84 9.17
CA PRO A 91 -8.51 -0.62 10.10
C PRO A 91 -7.74 0.68 9.81
N GLN A 92 -7.25 1.31 10.88
CA GLN A 92 -6.30 2.42 10.80
C GLN A 92 -4.86 1.88 10.85
N PHE A 93 -3.93 2.63 10.27
CA PHE A 93 -2.52 2.32 10.45
C PHE A 93 -2.05 2.76 11.85
N PRO A 94 -1.15 1.99 12.48
CA PRO A 94 -0.64 2.33 13.79
C PRO A 94 0.23 3.59 13.71
N LEU A 95 0.09 4.45 14.71
CA LEU A 95 0.95 5.62 14.84
C LEU A 95 2.41 5.18 15.10
N PRO A 96 3.39 5.92 14.57
CA PRO A 96 4.81 5.75 14.91
C PRO A 96 5.04 5.70 16.41
N THR A 97 5.91 4.79 16.86
CA THR A 97 6.26 4.65 18.28
C THR A 97 7.67 5.11 18.61
N HIS A 98 8.54 5.21 17.61
CA HIS A 98 9.94 5.61 17.76
C HIS A 98 10.23 6.83 16.91
N GLU A 99 10.90 7.81 17.52
CA GLU A 99 11.37 9.01 16.83
C GLU A 99 12.49 8.64 15.85
N VAL A 100 12.40 9.15 14.62
CA VAL A 100 13.35 8.87 13.56
C VAL A 100 13.99 10.16 13.09
N VAL A 101 15.30 10.29 13.31
CA VAL A 101 16.09 11.39 12.75
C VAL A 101 16.47 11.07 11.29
N GLY A 102 15.99 11.90 10.37
CA GLY A 102 16.28 11.86 8.93
C GLY A 102 15.14 11.27 8.08
N ARG A 103 14.69 12.04 7.08
CA ARG A 103 13.73 11.56 6.07
C ARG A 103 14.43 10.52 5.19
N GLY A 104 13.94 9.27 5.21
CA GLY A 104 14.22 8.33 4.12
C GLY A 104 13.70 8.87 2.78
N VAL A 105 14.02 8.22 1.67
CA VAL A 105 13.53 8.65 0.34
C VAL A 105 12.04 8.35 0.21
N VAL A 106 11.22 9.35 0.53
CA VAL A 106 9.77 9.33 0.42
C VAL A 106 9.35 9.58 -1.03
N PRO A 107 8.44 8.78 -1.62
CA PRO A 107 7.84 9.07 -2.92
C PRO A 107 7.06 10.40 -2.88
N VAL A 108 7.27 11.25 -3.89
CA VAL A 108 6.65 12.59 -3.93
C VAL A 108 5.15 12.52 -4.19
N GLU A 109 4.66 11.55 -4.98
CA GLU A 109 3.24 11.43 -5.31
C GLU A 109 2.35 10.94 -4.15
N PHE A 110 2.92 10.37 -3.08
CA PHE A 110 2.18 9.76 -1.97
C PHE A 110 2.61 10.29 -0.60
N LYS A 111 3.03 11.55 -0.53
CA LYS A 111 3.48 12.18 0.72
C LYS A 111 2.43 12.11 1.83
N ASP A 112 1.16 12.35 1.48
CA ASP A 112 0.04 12.35 2.43
C ASP A 112 -0.37 10.93 2.88
N CYS A 113 0.17 9.90 2.23
CA CYS A 113 -0.07 8.50 2.59
C CYS A 113 1.03 7.95 3.51
N ILE A 114 2.03 8.74 3.88
CA ILE A 114 3.04 8.30 4.85
C ILE A 114 2.40 8.25 6.22
N VAL A 115 2.55 7.12 6.88
CA VAL A 115 2.18 6.99 8.29
C VAL A 115 3.43 7.30 9.11
N GLY A 116 3.57 8.56 9.50
CA GLY A 116 4.76 9.15 10.12
C GLY A 116 4.40 10.42 10.89
N PRO A 117 5.24 10.91 11.82
CA PRO A 117 5.01 12.22 12.42
C PRO A 117 5.05 13.31 11.34
N ASP A 118 4.04 14.18 11.35
CA ASP A 118 3.97 15.39 10.53
C ASP A 118 5.03 16.37 11.02
N ASN A 119 6.24 16.31 10.46
CA ASN A 119 7.18 17.41 10.62
C ASN A 119 6.89 18.45 9.52
N ASP A 120 5.77 19.14 9.69
CA ASP A 120 5.62 20.52 9.25
C ASP A 120 6.20 21.42 10.37
N ASN A 121 7.39 21.94 10.08
CA ASN A 121 8.33 22.75 10.90
C ASN A 121 9.44 21.98 11.61
#